data_AF-A0A382JBR1-F1
#
_entry.id   AF-A0A382JBR1-F1
#
_cell.length_a   1.000
_cell.length_b   1.000
_cell.length_c   1.000
_cell.angle_alpha   90.00
_cell.angle_beta   90.00
_cell.angle_gamma   90.00
#
_symmetry.space_group_name_H-M   'P 1'
#
loop_
_entity.id
_entity.type
_entity.pdbx_description
1 polymer ?
#
loop_
_entity_poly.entity_id
_entity_poly.type
_entity_poly.pdbx_seq_one_letter_code
_entity_poly.pdbx_strand_id
1 'polypeptide(L)'
;MISTEVITALIKAVFFDFYNTLGKFHPPREELQTQACGQFGIDVTPQGITIGYSAADAFMAKEVAILPLKERGRQGVKDFFAEYERLVLDGAGVKVSMDLALRISETLRQLSYGYALYDDVLPT
;
A
#
# COMPACT_ATOMS: atom_id res chain seq x y z
N MET A 1 29.31 -29.66 1.95
CA MET A 1 28.88 -28.26 2.10
C MET A 1 29.63 -27.44 1.08
N ILE A 2 28.93 -26.74 0.19
CA ILE A 2 29.55 -25.75 -0.70
C ILE A 2 29.82 -24.51 0.15
N SER A 3 31.05 -23.96 0.13
CA SER A 3 31.36 -22.77 0.91
C SER A 3 30.63 -21.55 0.36
N THR A 4 30.34 -20.58 1.23
CA THR A 4 29.69 -19.32 0.82
C THR A 4 30.45 -18.61 -0.30
N GLU A 5 31.79 -18.70 -0.31
CA GLU A 5 32.64 -18.16 -1.38
C GLU A 5 32.38 -18.79 -2.75
N VAL A 6 32.10 -20.10 -2.81
CA VAL A 6 31.75 -20.77 -4.06
C VAL A 6 30.34 -20.37 -4.52
N ILE A 7 29.42 -20.09 -3.59
CA ILE A 7 28.07 -19.61 -3.90
C ILE A 7 28.12 -18.18 -4.47
N THR A 8 28.87 -17.27 -3.87
CA THR A 8 29.02 -15.89 -4.39
C THR A 8 29.74 -15.86 -5.73
N ALA A 9 30.71 -16.76 -5.98
CA ALA A 9 31.38 -16.85 -7.28
C ALA A 9 30.45 -17.29 -8.45
N LEU A 10 29.28 -17.89 -8.16
CA LEU A 10 28.30 -18.33 -9.16
C LEU A 10 27.16 -17.33 -9.41
N ILE A 11 26.91 -16.39 -8.49
CA ILE A 11 25.83 -15.42 -8.62
C ILE A 11 26.27 -14.27 -9.54
N LYS A 12 25.59 -14.12 -10.68
CA LYS A 12 25.88 -13.05 -11.65
C LYS A 12 25.02 -11.80 -11.43
N ALA A 13 23.87 -11.95 -10.80
CA ALA A 13 22.93 -10.86 -10.52
C ALA A 13 21.99 -11.23 -9.37
N VAL A 14 21.54 -10.20 -8.64
CA VAL A 14 20.50 -10.30 -7.61
C VAL A 14 19.44 -9.25 -7.93
N PHE A 15 18.18 -9.65 -7.93
CA PHE A 15 17.03 -8.76 -8.14
C PHE A 15 16.31 -8.61 -6.81
N PHE A 16 16.20 -7.36 -6.35
CA PHE A 16 15.48 -7.04 -5.13
C PHE A 16 14.11 -6.46 -5.51
N ASP A 17 13.09 -6.84 -4.74
CA ASP A 17 11.88 -6.02 -4.69
C ASP A 17 12.22 -4.63 -4.12
N PHE A 18 11.45 -3.62 -4.46
CA PHE A 18 11.68 -2.28 -3.92
C PHE A 18 10.95 -2.08 -2.59
N TYR A 19 9.65 -2.40 -2.54
CA TYR A 19 8.79 -2.06 -1.41
C TYR A 19 9.00 -3.03 -0.25
N ASN A 20 9.17 -2.50 0.97
CA ASN A 20 9.42 -3.32 2.17
C ASN A 20 10.67 -4.22 2.06
N THR A 21 11.55 -3.94 1.10
CA THR A 21 12.82 -4.64 0.90
C THR A 21 13.96 -3.62 0.83
N LEU A 22 13.92 -2.69 -0.13
CA LEU A 22 14.92 -1.62 -0.25
C LEU A 22 14.41 -0.30 0.33
N GLY A 23 13.13 0.00 0.15
CA GLY A 23 12.52 1.25 0.55
C GLY A 23 11.12 1.09 1.12
N LYS A 24 10.69 2.13 1.81
CA LYS A 24 9.36 2.29 2.40
C LYS A 24 8.78 3.64 2.00
N PHE A 25 7.46 3.75 2.01
CA PHE A 25 6.78 5.03 1.86
C PHE A 25 7.21 6.00 2.96
N HIS A 26 7.37 7.27 2.59
CA HIS A 26 7.65 8.35 3.54
C HIS A 26 6.80 9.61 3.21
N PRO A 27 5.96 10.09 4.14
CA PRO A 27 5.66 9.46 5.44
C PRO A 27 4.97 8.09 5.27
N PRO A 28 4.93 7.25 6.33
CA PRO A 28 4.23 5.97 6.30
C PRO A 28 2.80 6.11 5.77
N ARG A 29 2.33 5.11 5.02
CA ARG A 29 0.99 5.14 4.40
C ARG A 29 -0.13 5.25 5.44
N GLU A 30 0.10 4.74 6.64
CA GLU A 30 -0.80 4.79 7.78
C GLU A 30 -0.98 6.23 8.31
N GLU A 31 0.09 7.04 8.28
CA GLU A 31 0.02 8.45 8.65
C GLU A 31 -0.74 9.25 7.60
N LEU A 32 -0.47 9.02 6.32
CA LEU A 32 -1.20 9.63 5.21
C LEU A 32 -2.69 9.30 5.27
N GLN A 33 -3.03 8.06 5.62
CA GLN A 33 -4.42 7.65 5.79
C GLN A 33 -5.11 8.35 6.95
N THR A 34 -4.44 8.43 8.09
CA THR A 34 -4.97 9.16 9.26
C THR A 34 -5.22 10.62 8.89
N GLN A 35 -4.29 11.25 8.15
CA GLN A 35 -4.46 12.60 7.64
C GLN A 35 -5.65 12.73 6.67
N ALA A 36 -5.79 11.81 5.71
CA ALA A 36 -6.88 11.83 4.75
C ALA A 36 -8.24 11.65 5.43
N CYS A 37 -8.37 10.68 6.34
CA CYS A 37 -9.57 10.42 7.13
C CYS A 37 -9.96 11.61 8.01
N GLY A 38 -8.98 12.26 8.64
CA GLY A 38 -9.20 13.43 9.49
C GLY A 38 -9.88 14.59 8.76
N GLN A 39 -9.66 14.76 7.45
CA GLN A 39 -10.36 15.78 6.64
C GLN A 39 -11.87 15.54 6.53
N PHE A 40 -12.33 14.32 6.81
CA PHE A 40 -13.74 13.94 6.81
C PHE A 40 -14.30 13.74 8.23
N GLY A 41 -13.53 14.09 9.27
CA GLY A 41 -13.92 13.91 10.67
C GLY A 41 -13.91 12.46 11.13
N ILE A 42 -13.15 11.60 10.46
CA ILE A 42 -12.97 10.19 10.81
C ILE A 42 -11.65 10.03 11.55
N ASP A 43 -11.71 9.50 12.77
CA ASP A 43 -10.54 9.17 13.58
C ASP A 43 -10.20 7.68 13.43
N VAL A 44 -8.94 7.41 13.12
CA VAL A 44 -8.39 6.06 12.88
C VAL A 44 -6.99 5.99 13.48
N THR A 45 -6.59 4.79 13.89
CA THR A 45 -5.24 4.55 14.41
C THR A 45 -4.35 3.96 13.31
N PRO A 46 -3.04 4.26 13.29
CA PRO A 46 -2.10 3.63 12.37
C PRO A 46 -2.14 2.09 12.43
N GLN A 47 -2.35 1.51 13.62
CA GLN A 47 -2.48 0.06 13.81
C GLN A 47 -3.76 -0.47 13.15
N GLY A 48 -4.90 0.20 13.33
CA GLY A 48 -6.15 -0.16 12.66
C GLY A 48 -6.02 -0.10 11.14
N ILE A 49 -5.36 0.95 10.62
CA ILE A 49 -5.11 1.10 9.19
C ILE A 49 -4.18 0.00 8.66
N THR A 50 -3.15 -0.40 9.42
CA THR A 50 -2.27 -1.54 9.06
C THR A 50 -3.07 -2.84 8.88
N ILE A 51 -4.01 -3.12 9.80
CA ILE A 51 -4.91 -4.28 9.71
C ILE A 51 -5.80 -4.15 8.47
N GLY A 52 -6.39 -2.97 8.25
CA GLY A 52 -7.18 -2.64 7.07
C GLY A 52 -6.47 -2.91 5.75
N TYR A 53 -5.24 -2.43 5.63
CA TYR A 53 -4.43 -2.66 4.45
C TYR A 53 -4.20 -4.14 4.17
N SER A 54 -4.05 -4.98 5.20
CA SER A 54 -3.85 -6.43 4.99
C SER A 54 -5.04 -7.06 4.24
N ALA A 55 -6.27 -6.67 4.59
CA ALA A 55 -7.48 -7.14 3.89
C ALA A 55 -7.62 -6.52 2.49
N ALA A 56 -7.35 -5.22 2.36
CA ALA A 56 -7.45 -4.51 1.09
C ALA A 56 -6.40 -4.97 0.06
N ASP A 57 -5.17 -5.26 0.51
CA ASP A 57 -4.08 -5.77 -0.33
C ASP A 57 -4.38 -7.18 -0.83
N ALA A 58 -5.00 -8.04 0.01
CA ALA A 58 -5.48 -9.35 -0.43
C ALA A 58 -6.59 -9.25 -1.48
N PHE A 59 -7.52 -8.32 -1.31
CA PHE A 59 -8.53 -7.99 -2.31
C PHE A 59 -7.90 -7.52 -3.63
N MET A 60 -6.96 -6.58 -3.57
CA MET A 60 -6.24 -6.08 -4.75
C MET A 60 -5.53 -7.20 -5.50
N ALA A 61 -4.77 -8.05 -4.81
CA ALA A 61 -4.06 -9.17 -5.42
C ALA A 61 -5.01 -10.10 -6.18
N LYS A 62 -6.16 -10.43 -5.58
CA LYS A 62 -7.19 -11.27 -6.21
C LYS A 62 -7.81 -10.60 -7.44
N GLU A 63 -8.25 -9.36 -7.30
CA GLU A 63 -8.98 -8.64 -8.35
C GLU A 63 -8.11 -8.25 -9.55
N VAL A 64 -6.85 -7.87 -9.30
CA VAL A 64 -5.88 -7.52 -10.36
C VAL A 64 -5.43 -8.75 -11.13
N ALA A 65 -5.38 -9.93 -10.49
CA ALA A 65 -5.12 -11.20 -11.18
C ALA A 65 -6.25 -11.58 -12.15
N ILE A 66 -7.49 -11.15 -11.90
CA ILE A 66 -8.64 -11.39 -12.77
C ILE A 66 -8.72 -10.34 -13.88
N LEU A 67 -8.66 -9.06 -13.51
CA LEU A 67 -8.72 -7.94 -14.46
C LEU A 67 -7.75 -6.83 -14.02
N PRO A 68 -6.61 -6.68 -14.72
CA PRO A 68 -5.62 -5.66 -14.42
C PRO A 68 -6.20 -4.25 -14.42
N LEU A 69 -5.73 -3.38 -13.51
CA LEU A 69 -6.22 -1.99 -13.41
C LEU A 69 -6.13 -1.22 -14.73
N LYS A 70 -5.08 -1.46 -15.52
CA LYS A 70 -4.86 -0.82 -16.83
C LYS A 70 -5.91 -1.19 -17.89
N GLU A 71 -6.60 -2.31 -17.70
CA GLU A 71 -7.65 -2.80 -18.59
C GLU A 71 -9.05 -2.36 -18.14
N ARG A 72 -9.15 -1.75 -16.95
CA ARG A 72 -10.40 -1.20 -16.42
C ARG A 72 -10.66 0.18 -17.04
N GLY A 73 -11.92 0.45 -17.35
CA GLY A 73 -12.37 1.79 -17.71
C GLY A 73 -12.31 2.75 -16.51
N ARG A 74 -12.45 4.05 -16.77
CA ARG A 74 -12.36 5.11 -15.74
C ARG A 74 -13.25 4.84 -14.51
N GLN A 75 -14.50 4.45 -14.74
CA GLN A 75 -15.43 4.16 -13.64
C GLN A 75 -15.00 2.89 -12.87
N GLY A 76 -14.60 1.84 -13.58
CA GLY A 76 -14.14 0.61 -12.93
C GLY A 76 -12.88 0.79 -12.08
N VAL A 77 -11.99 1.73 -12.44
CA VAL A 77 -10.86 2.12 -11.59
C VAL A 77 -11.33 2.86 -10.34
N LYS A 78 -12.32 3.76 -10.47
CA LYS A 78 -12.91 4.45 -9.30
C LYS A 78 -13.59 3.46 -8.36
N ASP A 79 -14.40 2.56 -8.88
CA ASP A 79 -15.13 1.55 -8.09
C ASP A 79 -14.15 0.63 -7.36
N PHE A 80 -13.06 0.22 -8.03
CA PHE A 80 -12.00 -0.57 -7.43
C PHE A 80 -11.36 0.15 -6.24
N PHE A 81 -10.95 1.42 -6.40
CA PHE A 81 -10.30 2.16 -5.33
C PHE A 81 -11.26 2.56 -4.21
N ALA A 82 -12.54 2.76 -4.52
CA ALA A 82 -13.57 2.96 -3.52
C ALA A 82 -13.73 1.71 -2.63
N GLU A 83 -13.77 0.51 -3.22
CA GLU A 83 -13.88 -0.74 -2.46
C GLU A 83 -12.60 -1.03 -1.68
N TYR A 84 -11.44 -0.83 -2.29
CA TYR A 84 -10.15 -0.96 -1.63
C TYR A 84 -10.09 -0.07 -0.37
N GLU A 85 -10.43 1.21 -0.51
CA GLU A 85 -10.45 2.15 0.62
C GLU A 85 -11.49 1.76 1.67
N ARG A 86 -12.68 1.31 1.24
CA ARG A 86 -13.72 0.82 2.15
C ARG A 86 -13.21 -0.35 3.01
N LEU A 87 -12.45 -1.27 2.42
CA LEU A 87 -11.84 -2.40 3.14
C LEU A 87 -10.74 -1.96 4.11
N VAL A 88 -9.93 -0.95 3.75
CA VAL A 88 -8.94 -0.37 4.66
C VAL A 88 -9.63 0.17 5.91
N LEU A 89 -10.66 1.00 5.73
CA LEU A 89 -11.38 1.60 6.85
C LEU A 89 -12.17 0.57 7.66
N ASP A 90 -12.73 -0.44 6.99
CA ASP A 90 -13.43 -1.53 7.65
C ASP A 90 -12.51 -2.31 8.60
N GLY A 91 -11.30 -2.66 8.16
CA GLY A 91 -10.32 -3.32 9.02
C GLY A 91 -9.81 -2.43 10.16
N ALA A 92 -9.93 -1.10 10.03
CA ALA A 92 -9.71 -0.15 11.12
C ALA A 92 -10.92 0.03 12.06
N GLY A 93 -12.01 -0.71 11.83
CA GLY A 93 -13.24 -0.64 12.62
C GLY A 93 -14.21 0.47 12.20
N VAL A 94 -13.98 1.12 11.07
CA VAL A 94 -14.79 2.24 10.57
C VAL A 94 -15.55 1.82 9.31
N LYS A 95 -16.88 1.74 9.41
CA LYS A 95 -17.75 1.46 8.26
C LYS A 95 -18.13 2.76 7.56
N VAL A 96 -17.84 2.85 6.25
CA VAL A 96 -18.20 4.00 5.40
C VAL A 96 -18.96 3.54 4.15
N SER A 97 -19.66 4.48 3.50
CA SER A 97 -20.25 4.24 2.18
C SER A 97 -19.17 4.22 1.09
N MET A 98 -19.49 3.61 -0.06
CA MET A 98 -18.62 3.63 -1.24
C MET A 98 -18.29 5.04 -1.72
N ASP A 99 -19.27 5.96 -1.68
CA ASP A 99 -19.05 7.36 -2.08
C ASP A 99 -18.06 8.07 -1.15
N LEU A 100 -18.16 7.83 0.17
CA LEU A 100 -17.23 8.42 1.12
C LEU A 100 -15.84 7.80 1.00
N ALA A 101 -15.75 6.48 0.83
CA ALA A 101 -14.50 5.78 0.58
C ALA A 101 -13.81 6.31 -0.68
N LEU A 102 -14.55 6.51 -1.78
CA LEU A 102 -13.99 7.09 -2.99
C LEU A 102 -13.41 8.50 -2.75
N ARG A 103 -14.15 9.35 -2.03
CA ARG A 103 -13.69 10.72 -1.69
C ARG A 103 -12.43 10.69 -0.83
N ILE A 104 -12.35 9.80 0.16
CA ILE A 104 -11.15 9.63 1.00
C ILE A 104 -9.97 9.15 0.14
N SER A 105 -10.18 8.15 -0.72
CA SER A 105 -9.15 7.66 -1.65
C SER A 105 -8.66 8.75 -2.61
N GLU A 106 -9.57 9.59 -3.11
CA GLU A 106 -9.23 10.74 -3.95
C GLU A 106 -8.39 11.78 -3.18
N THR A 107 -8.74 12.08 -1.93
CA THR A 107 -7.96 12.96 -1.04
C THR A 107 -6.58 12.38 -0.76
N LEU A 108 -6.48 11.10 -0.42
CA LEU A 108 -5.22 10.41 -0.13
C LEU A 108 -4.24 10.52 -1.31
N ARG A 109 -4.73 10.38 -2.54
CA ARG A 109 -3.92 10.54 -3.76
C ARG A 109 -3.38 11.95 -4.00
N GLN A 110 -3.93 12.97 -3.36
CA GLN A 110 -3.43 14.35 -3.45
C GLN A 110 -2.35 14.64 -2.40
N LEU A 111 -2.17 13.77 -1.40
CA LEU A 111 -1.14 13.97 -0.39
C LEU A 111 0.24 13.70 -1.00
N SER A 112 1.19 14.57 -0.67
CA SER A 112 2.59 14.39 -1.09
C SER A 112 3.21 13.25 -0.30
N TYR A 113 3.86 12.34 -1.01
CA TYR A 113 4.67 11.28 -0.43
C TYR A 113 5.89 11.03 -1.30
N GLY A 114 6.89 10.39 -0.69
CA GLY A 114 8.07 9.89 -1.36
C GLY A 114 8.45 8.52 -0.81
N TYR A 115 9.73 8.18 -0.96
CA TYR A 115 10.30 6.93 -0.47
C TYR A 115 11.52 7.24 0.37
N ALA A 116 11.70 6.48 1.44
CA ALA A 116 12.92 6.44 2.23
C ALA A 116 13.51 5.04 2.14
N LEU A 117 14.85 4.94 2.05
CA LEU A 117 15.55 3.66 2.17
C LEU A 117 15.52 3.18 3.62
N TYR A 118 15.66 1.88 3.83
CA TYR A 118 15.98 1.36 5.16
C TYR A 118 17.44 1.68 5.53
N ASP A 119 17.72 1.83 6.81
CA ASP A 119 19.05 2.25 7.28
C ASP A 119 20.15 1.25 6.90
N ASP A 120 19.81 -0.04 6.84
CA ASP A 120 20.69 -1.14 6.46
C ASP A 120 20.90 -1.29 4.94
N VAL A 121 20.22 -0.46 4.13
CA VAL A 121 20.41 -0.39 2.68
C VAL A 121 21.48 0.64 2.30
N LEU A 122 21.75 1.61 3.18
CA LEU A 122 22.72 2.68 2.90
C LEU A 122 24.16 2.12 2.91
N PRO A 123 25.05 2.60 2.02
CA PRO A 123 26.45 2.20 2.05
C PRO A 123 27.10 2.57 3.39
N THR A 124 27.83 1.63 3.97
CA THR A 124 28.72 1.83 5.12
C THR A 124 30.09 2.33 4.70
#